data_AF-A0A4W5LX96-F1
#
_entry.id   AF-A0A4W5LX96-F1
#
_cell.length_a   1.000
_cell.length_b   1.000
_cell.length_c   1.000
_cell.angle_alpha   90.00
_cell.angle_beta   90.00
_cell.angle_gamma   90.00
#
_symmetry.space_group_name_H-M   'P 1'
#
loop_
_entity.id
_entity.type
_entity.pdbx_description
1 polymer ?
#
loop_
_entity_poly.entity_id
_entity_poly.type
_entity_poly.pdbx_seq_one_letter_code
_entity_poly.pdbx_strand_id
1 'polypeptide(L)'
;MVPSPYLAVVSPNALAGSLVYKLHAQDGDEGNNGEVEYFLSDGGDGRFEVDRKSGHVRTTGLPLQRDKEYLLTVVAADRLGSRSPPVVVSVIAGARAPQFSNASFTISLPENTPEGQP
;
A
#
# COMPACT_ATOMS: atom_id res chain seq x y z
N MET A 1 8.55 18.59 1.26
CA MET A 1 7.43 17.74 1.70
C MET A 1 7.88 16.30 1.55
N VAL A 2 7.95 15.54 2.65
CA VAL A 2 8.09 14.08 2.57
C VAL A 2 6.69 13.50 2.36
N PRO A 3 6.47 12.60 1.39
CA PRO A 3 5.17 11.97 1.20
C PRO A 3 4.78 11.19 2.47
N SER A 4 3.52 11.32 2.89
CA SER A 4 2.98 10.56 4.03
C SER A 4 2.99 9.07 3.71
N PRO A 5 3.46 8.20 4.61
CA PRO A 5 3.50 6.77 4.36
C PRO A 5 2.08 6.20 4.23
N TYR A 6 1.92 5.21 3.36
CA TYR A 6 0.68 4.42 3.31
C TYR A 6 0.60 3.52 4.55
N LEU A 7 -0.53 3.54 5.26
CA LEU A 7 -0.70 2.72 6.45
C LEU A 7 -1.43 1.41 6.10
N ALA A 8 -0.92 0.29 6.61
CA ALA A 8 -1.55 -1.02 6.54
C ALA A 8 -1.46 -1.74 7.89
N VAL A 9 -2.43 -2.62 8.16
CA VAL A 9 -2.44 -3.45 9.37
C VAL A 9 -2.57 -4.90 8.95
N VAL A 10 -1.71 -5.75 9.49
CA VAL A 10 -1.69 -7.19 9.23
C VAL A 10 -1.73 -7.94 10.55
N SER A 11 -2.46 -9.06 10.58
CA SER A 11 -2.47 -9.93 11.75
C SER A 11 -1.05 -10.44 12.04
N PRO A 12 -0.59 -10.44 13.30
CA PRO A 12 0.73 -10.99 13.66
C PRO A 12 0.87 -12.49 13.35
N ASN A 13 -0.27 -13.19 13.23
CA ASN A 13 -0.37 -14.60 12.86
C ASN A 13 -0.74 -14.81 11.39
N ALA A 14 -0.55 -13.80 10.53
CA ALA A 14 -0.85 -13.92 9.11
C ALA A 14 -0.03 -15.06 8.46
N LEU A 15 -0.71 -15.89 7.68
CA LEU A 15 -0.07 -16.98 6.94
C LEU A 15 0.79 -16.43 5.81
N ALA A 16 1.70 -17.25 5.27
CA ALA A 16 2.46 -16.91 4.06
C ALA A 16 1.52 -16.52 2.90
N GLY A 17 1.89 -15.50 2.14
CA GLY A 17 1.13 -15.00 1.00
C GLY A 17 -0.10 -14.14 1.35
N SER A 18 -0.32 -13.83 2.63
CA SER A 18 -1.41 -12.95 3.06
C SER A 18 -1.23 -11.55 2.47
N LEU A 19 -2.28 -11.02 1.83
CA LEU A 19 -2.25 -9.68 1.26
C LEU A 19 -2.24 -8.61 2.37
N VAL A 20 -1.23 -7.74 2.35
CA VAL A 20 -1.05 -6.64 3.31
C VAL A 20 -1.53 -5.32 2.71
N TYR A 21 -1.07 -5.02 1.50
CA TYR A 21 -1.40 -3.79 0.79
C TYR A 21 -1.31 -3.98 -0.72
N LYS A 22 -2.03 -3.17 -1.48
CA LYS A 22 -1.94 -3.13 -2.95
C LYS A 22 -1.42 -1.77 -3.37
N LEU A 23 -0.22 -1.74 -3.94
CA LEU A 23 0.33 -0.54 -4.54
C LEU A 23 -0.25 -0.35 -5.93
N HIS A 24 -0.38 0.91 -6.32
CA HIS A 24 -0.77 1.29 -7.67
C HIS A 24 0.13 2.44 -8.13
N ALA A 25 0.97 2.16 -9.12
CA ALA A 25 1.76 3.14 -9.83
C ALA A 25 1.19 3.24 -11.25
N GLN A 26 1.02 4.47 -11.70
CA GLN A 26 0.54 4.80 -13.03
C GLN A 26 1.63 5.63 -13.72
N ASP A 27 2.09 5.14 -14.87
CA ASP A 27 2.96 5.92 -15.74
C ASP A 27 2.09 6.88 -16.57
N GLY A 28 2.59 8.10 -16.79
CA GLY A 28 1.83 9.18 -17.44
C GLY A 28 1.67 9.02 -18.95
N ASP A 29 2.33 8.02 -19.53
CA ASP A 29 2.32 7.77 -20.97
C ASP A 29 1.12 6.91 -21.37
N GLU A 30 0.25 7.44 -22.24
CA GLU A 30 -0.91 6.70 -22.78
C GLU A 30 -0.45 5.53 -23.66
N GLY A 31 -0.67 4.30 -23.20
CA GLY A 31 -0.51 3.08 -24.01
C GLY A 31 0.04 1.87 -23.24
N ASN A 32 0.34 0.81 -23.99
CA ASN A 32 0.85 -0.48 -23.47
C ASN A 32 2.26 -0.40 -22.84
N ASN A 33 2.81 0.81 -22.71
CA ASN A 33 4.06 1.14 -22.01
C ASN A 33 3.86 1.40 -20.51
N GLY A 34 2.63 1.49 -20.01
CA GLY A 34 2.34 1.65 -18.58
C GLY A 34 2.60 0.43 -17.70
N GLU A 35 3.36 -0.57 -18.18
CA GLU A 35 3.74 -1.75 -17.39
C GLU A 35 4.93 -1.41 -16.49
N VAL A 36 4.65 -1.10 -15.24
CA VAL A 36 5.65 -0.83 -14.20
C VAL A 36 5.90 -2.05 -13.33
N GLU A 37 7.15 -2.27 -12.96
CA GLU A 37 7.56 -3.31 -12.02
C GLU A 37 7.80 -2.74 -10.63
N TYR A 38 7.28 -3.40 -9.60
CA TYR A 38 7.43 -3.00 -8.20
C TYR A 38 8.59 -3.73 -7.52
N PHE A 39 9.38 -3.01 -6.73
CA PHE A 39 10.53 -3.55 -6.01
C PHE A 39 10.55 -3.08 -4.55
N LEU A 40 10.57 -4.03 -3.63
CA LEU A 40 10.84 -3.76 -2.21
C LEU A 40 12.34 -3.48 -2.08
N SER A 41 12.68 -2.20 -1.92
CA SER A 41 14.07 -1.73 -1.91
C SER A 41 14.69 -1.79 -0.52
N ASP A 42 13.89 -1.58 0.53
CA ASP A 42 14.35 -1.63 1.91
C ASP A 42 13.21 -1.93 2.88
N GLY A 43 13.58 -2.40 4.07
CA GLY A 43 12.68 -2.62 5.18
C GLY A 43 12.00 -4.00 5.21
N GLY A 44 11.17 -4.21 6.22
CA GLY A 44 10.37 -5.43 6.37
C GLY A 44 11.11 -6.66 6.91
N ASP A 45 12.41 -6.57 7.20
CA ASP A 45 13.20 -7.66 7.82
C ASP A 45 13.09 -9.03 7.11
N GLY A 46 12.83 -9.04 5.79
CA GLY A 46 12.55 -10.25 5.00
C GLY A 46 11.19 -10.91 5.27
N ARG A 47 10.31 -10.28 6.05
CA ARG A 47 8.96 -10.78 6.40
C ARG A 47 7.89 -10.38 5.39
N PHE A 48 8.25 -9.52 4.46
CA PHE A 48 7.38 -9.01 3.41
C PHE A 48 8.05 -9.13 2.06
N GLU A 49 7.22 -9.30 1.04
CA GLU A 49 7.61 -9.30 -0.36
C GLU A 49 6.60 -8.49 -1.16
N VAL A 50 7.01 -7.99 -2.33
CA VAL A 50 6.11 -7.33 -3.27
C VAL A 50 6.08 -8.11 -4.57
N ASP A 51 4.88 -8.40 -5.06
CA ASP A 51 4.69 -8.96 -6.38
C ASP A 51 5.02 -7.90 -7.44
N ARG A 52 6.01 -8.20 -8.29
CA ARG A 52 6.56 -7.23 -9.25
C ARG A 52 5.53 -6.70 -10.24
N LYS A 53 4.50 -7.47 -10.59
CA LYS A 53 3.54 -7.09 -11.65
C LYS A 53 2.28 -6.45 -11.09
N SER A 54 1.78 -6.98 -9.99
CA SER A 54 0.50 -6.57 -9.39
C SER A 54 0.65 -5.52 -8.29
N GLY A 55 1.87 -5.30 -7.77
CA GLY A 55 2.11 -4.37 -6.67
C GLY A 55 1.55 -4.87 -5.33
N HIS A 56 1.18 -6.15 -5.24
CA HIS A 56 0.68 -6.74 -4.00
C HIS A 56 1.83 -6.96 -3.02
N VAL A 57 1.77 -6.27 -1.88
CA VAL A 57 2.65 -6.53 -0.74
C VAL A 57 2.06 -7.69 0.06
N ARG A 58 2.87 -8.72 0.30
CA ARG A 58 2.45 -9.98 0.94
C ARG A 58 3.42 -10.38 2.04
N THR A 59 2.95 -11.18 2.98
CA THR A 59 3.79 -11.80 4.01
C THR A 59 4.58 -12.97 3.43
N THR A 60 5.85 -13.11 3.81
CA THR A 60 6.67 -14.28 3.40
C THR A 60 6.39 -15.54 4.22
N GLY A 61 5.62 -15.41 5.31
CA GLY A 61 5.35 -16.48 6.27
C GLY A 61 6.31 -16.51 7.47
N LEU A 62 7.32 -15.63 7.49
CA LEU A 62 8.11 -15.41 8.68
C LEU A 62 7.25 -14.78 9.80
N PRO A 63 7.47 -15.15 11.07
CA PRO A 63 6.64 -14.69 12.18
C PRO A 63 6.72 -13.17 12.34
N LEU A 64 5.58 -12.48 12.45
CA LEU A 64 5.56 -11.05 12.72
C LEU A 64 5.59 -10.81 14.24
N GLN A 65 6.29 -9.75 14.66
CA GLN A 65 6.31 -9.33 16.05
C GLN A 65 5.05 -8.53 16.35
N ARG A 66 4.30 -8.91 17.40
CA ARG A 66 3.10 -8.19 17.80
C ARG A 66 3.42 -6.73 18.10
N ASP A 67 2.54 -5.86 17.65
CA ASP A 67 2.58 -4.40 17.86
C ASP A 67 3.85 -3.74 17.31
N LYS A 68 4.60 -4.45 16.45
CA LYS A 68 5.74 -3.89 15.73
C LYS A 68 5.27 -3.21 14.45
N GLU A 69 5.86 -2.05 14.17
CA GLU A 69 5.77 -1.36 12.89
C GLU A 69 6.92 -1.78 11.97
N TYR A 70 6.59 -2.07 10.72
CA TYR A 70 7.53 -2.36 9.65
C TYR A 70 7.37 -1.30 8.56
N LEU A 71 8.41 -0.50 8.34
CA LEU A 71 8.45 0.49 7.27
C LEU A 71 9.02 -0.18 6.02
N LEU A 72 8.20 -0.31 4.97
CA LEU A 72 8.57 -0.92 3.70
C LEU A 72 8.82 0.18 2.67
N THR A 73 10.01 0.25 2.10
CA THR A 73 10.33 1.18 1.03
C THR A 73 10.17 0.48 -0.31
N VAL A 74 9.20 0.91 -1.11
CA VAL A 74 8.91 0.33 -2.43
C VAL A 74 9.16 1.36 -3.52
N VAL A 75 9.78 0.93 -4.61
CA VAL A 75 9.96 1.72 -5.83
C VAL A 75 9.28 1.01 -6.99
N ALA A 76 8.77 1.78 -7.95
CA ALA A 76 8.33 1.27 -9.23
C ALA A 76 9.39 1.61 -10.29
N ALA A 77 9.58 0.76 -11.29
CA ALA A 77 10.39 1.07 -12.46
C ALA A 77 9.65 0.69 -13.74
N ASP A 78 9.78 1.52 -14.77
CA ASP A 78 9.31 1.18 -16.11
C ASP A 78 10.29 0.21 -16.80
N ARG A 79 9.92 -0.25 -18.01
CA ARG A 79 10.79 -1.11 -18.84
C ARG A 79 11.99 -0.38 -19.45
N LEU A 80 12.00 0.95 -19.43
CA LEU A 80 13.06 1.79 -19.97
C LEU A 80 14.13 2.13 -18.91
N GLY A 81 13.90 1.73 -17.66
CA GLY A 81 14.80 1.94 -16.53
C GLY A 81 14.52 3.21 -15.72
N SER A 82 13.46 3.97 -16.03
CA SER A 82 13.03 5.10 -15.21
C SER A 82 12.45 4.57 -13.91
N ARG A 83 12.84 5.18 -12.79
CA ARG A 83 12.38 4.78 -11.45
C ARG A 83 11.48 5.85 -10.86
N SER A 84 10.39 5.43 -10.23
CA SER A 84 9.56 6.30 -9.42
C SER A 84 10.34 6.79 -8.19
N PRO A 85 9.91 7.90 -7.58
CA PRO A 85 10.28 8.21 -6.20
C PRO A 85 9.94 7.04 -5.27
N PRO A 86 10.74 6.80 -4.22
CA PRO A 86 10.44 5.78 -3.22
C PRO A 86 9.18 6.13 -2.44
N VAL A 87 8.37 5.10 -2.20
CA VAL A 87 7.14 5.15 -1.40
C VAL A 87 7.34 4.33 -0.14
N VAL A 88 6.92 4.85 1.01
CA VAL A 88 6.98 4.13 2.29
C VAL A 88 5.60 3.59 2.64
N VAL A 89 5.52 2.29 2.95
CA VAL A 89 4.33 1.64 3.50
C VAL A 89 4.62 1.26 4.94
N SER A 90 3.91 1.85 5.89
CA SER A 90 3.94 1.49 7.31
C SER A 90 2.99 0.32 7.55
N VAL A 91 3.53 -0.82 7.96
CA VAL A 91 2.78 -2.03 8.26
C VAL A 91 2.82 -2.30 9.76
N ILE A 92 1.67 -2.22 10.42
CA ILE A 92 1.55 -2.53 11.86
C ILE A 92 1.09 -3.98 12.01
N ALA A 93 1.88 -4.78 12.73
CA ALA A 93 1.56 -6.18 13.03
C ALA A 93 0.67 -6.27 14.29
N GLY A 94 -0.60 -5.89 14.17
CA GLY A 94 -1.52 -5.76 15.30
C GLY A 94 -2.95 -6.18 14.98
N ALA A 95 -3.87 -5.90 15.90
CA ALA A 95 -5.30 -6.04 15.62
C ALA A 95 -5.71 -4.99 14.59
N ARG A 96 -6.49 -5.42 13.59
CA ARG A 96 -6.97 -4.56 12.51
C ARG A 96 -7.87 -3.46 13.08
N ALA A 97 -7.36 -2.24 13.24
CA ALA A 97 -8.16 -1.04 13.50
C ALA A 97 -8.97 -0.68 12.24
N PRO A 98 -10.16 -0.05 12.35
CA PRO A 98 -10.95 0.31 11.17
C PRO A 98 -10.14 1.22 10.26
N GLN A 99 -9.89 0.76 9.04
CA GLN A 99 -9.20 1.51 8.02
C GLN A 99 -10.26 2.30 7.25
N PHE A 100 -10.30 3.62 7.42
CA PHE A 100 -11.14 4.46 6.57
C PHE A 100 -10.65 4.33 5.13
N SER A 101 -11.54 3.94 4.23
CA SER A 101 -11.21 3.66 2.83
C SER A 101 -10.75 4.90 2.06
N ASN A 102 -10.97 6.11 2.58
CA ASN A 102 -10.57 7.37 1.95
C ASN A 102 -9.91 8.33 2.96
N ALA A 103 -8.84 9.00 2.55
CA ALA A 103 -8.16 10.04 3.33
C ALA A 103 -8.99 11.34 3.49
N SER A 104 -10.04 11.50 2.67
CA SER A 104 -11.09 12.52 2.83
C SER A 104 -12.35 12.11 2.06
N PHE A 105 -13.53 12.38 2.61
CA PHE A 105 -14.79 12.37 1.88
C PHE A 105 -15.22 13.82 1.70
N THR A 106 -15.10 14.37 0.48
CA THR A 106 -15.72 15.66 0.15
C THR A 106 -17.14 15.40 -0.31
N ILE A 107 -18.11 15.66 0.57
CA ILE A 107 -19.53 15.61 0.20
C ILE A 107 -19.97 17.05 -0.08
N SER A 108 -20.30 17.35 -1.33
CA SER A 108 -20.96 18.60 -1.70
C SER A 108 -22.47 18.39 -1.61
N LEU A 109 -23.08 18.83 -0.51
CA LEU A 109 -24.54 18.80 -0.33
C LEU A 109 -25.16 20.07 -0.93
N PRO A 110 -26.13 19.96 -1.86
CA PRO A 110 -26.99 21.07 -2.26
C PRO A 110 -27.84 21.54 -1.08
N GLU A 111 -28.13 22.84 -1.00
CA GLU A 111 -28.86 23.50 0.09
C GLU A 111 -30.30 22.99 0.32
N ASN A 112 -30.83 22.15 -0.57
CA ASN A 112 -32.18 21.57 -0.50
C ASN A 112 -32.19 20.05 -0.28
N THR A 113 -31.22 19.51 0.46
CA THR A 113 -31.23 18.07 0.82
C THR A 113 -32.19 17.84 2.00
N PRO A 114 -33.33 17.13 1.83
CA PRO A 114 -34.22 16.80 2.93
C PRO A 114 -33.56 15.80 3.91
N GLU A 115 -33.94 15.87 5.20
CA GLU A 115 -33.33 15.08 6.27
C GLU A 115 -33.56 13.56 6.08
N GLY A 116 -32.47 12.78 6.13
CA GLY A 116 -32.49 11.35 6.44
C GLY A 116 -32.54 10.36 5.26
N GLN A 117 -31.44 10.22 4.50
CA GLN A 117 -31.24 9.00 3.71
C GLN A 117 -29.88 8.33 3.99
N PRO A 118 -29.84 6.98 4.10
CA PRO A 118 -28.69 6.18 4.53
C PRO A 118 -27.55 6.11 3.51
#